data_AF-A0AAU3UC56-F1
#
_entry.id   AF-A0AAU3UC56-F1
#
_cell.length_a   1.000
_cell.length_b   1.000
_cell.length_c   1.000
_cell.angle_alpha   90.00
_cell.angle_beta   90.00
_cell.angle_gamma   90.00
#
_symmetry.space_group_name_H-M   'P 1'
#
loop_
_entity.id
_entity.type
_entity.pdbx_description
1 polymer ?
#
loop_
_entity_poly.entity_id
_entity_poly.type
_entity_poly.pdbx_seq_one_letter_code
_entity_poly.pdbx_strand_id
1 'polypeptide(L)'
;MACAVSTDTAPPGFDLDGRWGLHEQVSVRPERFGALLYHFGTRRLSFLRSPTLLRVVEHLGSAPSARAACTAAGVAPRQLRTYANALATLADSTMICPR
;
A
#
# COMPACT_ATOMS: atom_id res chain seq x y z
N MET A 1 -3.34 3.80 -37.23
CA MET A 1 -3.10 2.79 -36.18
C MET A 1 -3.57 3.40 -34.87
N ALA A 2 -4.84 3.15 -34.54
CA ALA A 2 -5.52 3.74 -33.39
C ALA A 2 -6.31 2.64 -32.66
N CYS A 3 -6.59 2.93 -31.39
CA CYS A 3 -7.39 2.19 -30.40
C CYS A 3 -6.57 1.21 -29.53
N ALA A 4 -6.61 1.24 -28.20
CA ALA A 4 -7.50 1.96 -27.30
C ALA A 4 -6.83 2.28 -25.95
N VAL A 5 -7.17 3.47 -25.43
CA VAL A 5 -7.10 3.84 -24.02
C VAL A 5 -8.24 3.11 -23.30
N SER A 6 -7.92 2.43 -22.21
CA SER A 6 -8.91 2.00 -21.22
C SER A 6 -8.67 2.79 -19.95
N THR A 7 -9.17 4.03 -19.91
CA THR A 7 -9.54 4.65 -18.63
C THR A 7 -10.92 4.12 -18.28
N ASP A 8 -10.94 2.94 -17.67
CA ASP A 8 -12.08 2.55 -16.85
C ASP A 8 -11.98 3.37 -15.57
N THR A 9 -12.73 4.46 -15.51
CA THR A 9 -12.85 5.30 -14.33
C THR A 9 -13.75 4.57 -13.33
N ALA A 10 -13.20 3.54 -12.68
CA ALA A 10 -13.59 3.20 -11.33
C ALA A 10 -13.34 4.45 -10.44
N PRO A 11 -14.16 4.74 -9.41
CA PRO A 11 -13.78 5.75 -8.41
C PRO A 11 -12.36 5.40 -7.96
N PRO A 12 -11.38 6.33 -7.92
CA PRO A 12 -9.96 5.98 -8.04
C PRO A 12 -9.61 4.92 -7.01
N GLY A 13 -9.66 3.68 -7.47
CA GLY A 13 -9.32 2.54 -6.67
C GLY A 13 -7.83 2.63 -6.49
N PHE A 14 -7.34 2.23 -5.33
CA PHE A 14 -5.91 2.10 -5.16
C PHE A 14 -5.36 1.20 -6.27
N ASP A 15 -4.44 1.73 -7.07
CA ASP A 15 -3.84 1.02 -8.20
C ASP A 15 -2.97 -0.13 -7.67
N LEU A 16 -3.53 -1.33 -7.68
CA LEU A 16 -2.86 -2.54 -7.25
C LEU A 16 -1.78 -3.01 -8.23
N ASP A 17 -1.87 -2.59 -9.49
CA ASP A 17 -0.99 -3.06 -10.55
C ASP A 17 0.21 -2.11 -10.76
N GLY A 18 0.15 -0.90 -10.17
CA GLY A 18 1.27 0.02 -10.03
C GLY A 18 2.27 -0.31 -8.92
N ARG A 19 3.46 0.31 -9.00
CA ARG A 19 4.53 0.22 -7.99
C ARG A 19 4.34 1.27 -6.91
N TRP A 20 4.59 0.86 -5.68
CA TRP A 20 4.42 1.70 -4.49
C TRP A 20 5.57 1.48 -3.53
N GLY A 21 5.73 2.39 -2.58
CA GLY A 21 6.65 2.20 -1.46
C GLY A 21 6.41 3.21 -0.35
N LEU A 22 7.08 3.01 0.79
CA LEU A 22 7.03 3.95 1.90
C LEU A 22 7.57 5.32 1.49
N HIS A 23 6.88 6.38 1.88
CA HIS A 23 7.42 7.72 1.70
C HIS A 23 8.73 7.87 2.51
N GLU A 24 9.72 8.58 1.97
CA GLU A 24 11.07 8.67 2.57
C GLU A 24 11.07 9.28 3.98
N GLN A 25 10.07 10.10 4.28
CA GLN A 25 9.89 10.74 5.60
C GLN A 25 9.04 9.91 6.56
N VAL A 26 8.79 8.63 6.26
CA VAL A 26 8.00 7.74 7.12
C VAL A 26 8.90 6.81 7.89
N SER A 27 8.80 6.87 9.22
CA SER A 27 9.38 5.88 10.12
C SER A 27 8.37 4.76 10.39
N VAL A 28 8.85 3.52 10.40
CA VAL A 28 8.07 2.34 10.74
C VAL A 28 8.58 1.76 12.05
N ARG A 29 7.68 1.56 13.01
CA ARG A 29 7.96 0.87 14.26
C ARG A 29 7.10 -0.40 14.35
N PRO A 30 7.70 -1.59 14.15
CA PRO A 30 7.01 -2.87 14.29
C PRO A 30 6.50 -3.10 15.71
N GLU A 31 5.31 -3.68 15.84
CA GLU A 31 4.66 -4.03 17.09
C GLU A 31 3.94 -5.38 16.96
N ARG A 32 3.58 -6.04 18.07
CA ARG A 32 2.92 -7.36 18.03
C ARG A 32 1.61 -7.37 17.23
N PHE A 33 0.91 -6.25 17.17
CA PHE A 33 -0.34 -6.10 16.43
C PHE A 33 -0.14 -5.68 14.95
N GLY A 34 1.08 -5.36 14.53
CA GLY A 34 1.38 -4.79 13.21
C GLY A 34 2.47 -3.74 13.30
N ALA A 35 2.13 -2.46 13.12
CA ALA A 35 3.11 -1.38 13.20
C ALA A 35 2.49 -0.01 13.46
N LEU A 36 3.34 0.91 13.91
CA LEU A 36 3.11 2.35 13.93
C LEU A 36 3.90 2.99 12.79
N LEU A 37 3.24 3.81 11.97
CA LEU A 37 3.88 4.61 10.93
C LEU A 37 3.78 6.08 11.30
N TYR A 38 4.91 6.77 11.35
CA TYR A 38 4.96 8.20 11.62
C TYR A 38 5.58 8.94 10.45
N HIS A 39 4.86 9.90 9.88
CA HIS A 39 5.36 10.75 8.82
C HIS A 39 5.93 12.05 9.42
N PHE A 40 7.23 12.31 9.26
CA PHE A 40 7.89 13.47 9.86
C PHE A 40 7.42 14.82 9.29
N GLY A 41 7.18 14.92 7.98
CA GLY A 41 6.66 16.15 7.34
C GLY A 41 5.24 16.53 7.77
N THR A 42 4.27 15.62 7.63
CA THR A 42 2.85 15.88 7.96
C THR A 42 2.51 15.68 9.44
N ARG A 43 3.42 15.10 10.23
CA ARG A 43 3.24 14.72 11.64
C ARG A 43 2.07 13.77 11.88
N ARG A 44 1.65 13.03 10.86
CA ARG A 44 0.58 12.04 10.95
C ARG A 44 1.10 10.74 11.54
N LEU A 45 0.23 10.06 12.28
CA LEU A 45 0.44 8.72 12.84
C LEU A 45 -0.60 7.77 12.24
N SER A 46 -0.16 6.64 11.71
CA SER A 46 -1.02 5.57 11.21
C SER A 46 -0.70 4.24 11.88
N PHE A 47 -1.73 3.41 12.06
CA PHE A 47 -1.62 2.11 12.73
C PHE A 47 -1.93 1.00 11.74
N LEU A 48 -0.97 0.10 11.51
CA LEU A 48 -1.25 -1.16 10.80
C LEU A 48 -1.78 -2.15 11.83
N ARG A 49 -3.04 -2.57 11.67
CA ARG A 49 -3.75 -3.43 12.63
C ARG A 49 -3.49 -4.93 12.44
N SER A 50 -2.53 -5.29 11.60
CA SER A 50 -2.14 -6.69 11.38
C SER A 50 -0.66 -6.79 11.02
N PRO A 51 0.07 -7.82 11.54
CA PRO A 51 1.41 -8.15 11.07
C PRO A 51 1.47 -8.44 9.56
N THR A 52 0.41 -8.96 8.96
CA THR A 52 0.37 -9.21 7.52
C THR A 52 0.39 -7.90 6.73
N LEU A 53 -0.32 -6.86 7.19
CA LEU A 53 -0.30 -5.55 6.53
C LEU A 53 1.08 -4.88 6.63
N LEU A 54 1.79 -5.07 7.74
CA LEU A 54 3.20 -4.65 7.85
C LEU A 54 4.05 -5.34 6.77
N ARG A 55 3.97 -6.66 6.64
CA ARG A 55 4.72 -7.40 5.60
C ARG A 55 4.39 -6.92 4.18
N VAL A 56 3.12 -6.62 3.90
CA VAL A 56 2.74 -6.02 2.60
C VAL A 56 3.50 -4.72 2.37
N VAL A 57 3.47 -3.80 3.35
CA VAL A 57 4.14 -2.49 3.26
C VAL A 57 5.66 -2.63 3.10
N GLU A 58 6.29 -3.58 3.80
CA GLU A 58 7.71 -3.89 3.66
C GLU A 58 8.05 -4.41 2.25
N HIS A 59 7.20 -5.26 1.68
CA HIS A 59 7.41 -5.79 0.32
C HIS A 59 7.20 -4.76 -0.79
N LEU A 60 6.37 -3.72 -0.58
CA LEU A 60 6.07 -2.71 -1.59
C LEU A 60 7.34 -2.17 -2.27
N GLY A 61 8.38 -1.83 -1.49
CA GLY A 61 9.61 -1.23 -2.03
C GLY A 61 10.41 -2.11 -3.00
N SER A 62 10.16 -3.41 -3.01
CA SER A 62 10.85 -4.38 -3.88
C SER A 62 9.94 -5.03 -4.92
N ALA A 63 8.62 -4.96 -4.72
CA ALA A 63 7.66 -5.62 -5.58
C ALA A 63 7.45 -4.85 -6.90
N PRO A 64 7.14 -5.56 -8.00
CA PRO A 64 6.77 -4.93 -9.27
C PRO A 64 5.36 -4.32 -9.25
N SER A 65 4.53 -4.67 -8.26
CA SER A 65 3.23 -4.05 -8.03
C SER A 65 2.76 -4.25 -6.59
N ALA A 66 1.78 -3.46 -6.13
CA ALA A 66 1.17 -3.66 -4.82
C ALA A 66 0.44 -5.02 -4.71
N ARG A 67 -0.11 -5.53 -5.82
CA ARG A 67 -0.67 -6.89 -5.90
C ARG A 67 0.41 -7.94 -5.63
N ALA A 68 1.58 -7.80 -6.26
CA ALA A 68 2.70 -8.72 -6.04
C ALA A 68 3.18 -8.67 -4.58
N ALA A 69 3.23 -7.48 -3.96
CA ALA A 69 3.55 -7.34 -2.54
C ALA A 69 2.51 -8.04 -1.64
N CYS A 70 1.22 -7.91 -1.95
CA CYS A 70 0.15 -8.63 -1.25
C CYS A 70 0.34 -10.15 -1.34
N THR A 71 0.60 -10.67 -2.54
CA THR A 71 0.85 -12.09 -2.76
C THR A 71 2.09 -12.57 -1.99
N ALA A 72 3.20 -11.83 -2.03
CA ALA A 72 4.42 -12.15 -1.30
C ALA A 72 4.21 -12.19 0.22
N ALA A 73 3.34 -11.32 0.75
CA ALA A 73 2.96 -11.32 2.17
C ALA A 73 1.97 -12.44 2.57
N GLY A 74 1.52 -13.26 1.62
CA GLY A 74 0.58 -14.35 1.86
C GLY A 74 -0.90 -13.92 1.89
N VAL A 75 -1.24 -12.76 1.31
CA VAL A 75 -2.65 -12.31 1.20
C VAL A 75 -3.37 -13.16 0.16
N ALA A 76 -4.46 -13.82 0.57
CA ALA A 76 -5.28 -14.60 -0.36
C ALA A 76 -6.02 -13.69 -1.36
N PRO A 77 -6.28 -14.13 -2.60
CA PRO A 77 -6.97 -13.31 -3.62
C PRO A 77 -8.29 -12.72 -3.14
N ARG A 78 -9.07 -13.48 -2.37
CA ARG A 78 -10.36 -13.03 -1.78
C ARG A 78 -10.22 -11.86 -0.78
N GLN A 79 -9.02 -11.66 -0.21
CA GLN A 79 -8.73 -10.60 0.75
C GLN A 79 -8.14 -9.36 0.08
N LEU A 80 -7.75 -9.41 -1.20
CA LEU A 80 -7.08 -8.31 -1.88
C LEU A 80 -7.85 -7.00 -1.82
N ARG A 81 -9.19 -7.04 -1.92
CA ARG A 81 -10.01 -5.82 -1.81
C ARG A 81 -9.86 -5.13 -0.45
N THR A 82 -9.78 -5.90 0.64
CA THR A 82 -9.57 -5.36 1.98
C THR A 82 -8.20 -4.69 2.10
N TYR A 83 -7.15 -5.33 1.55
CA TYR A 83 -5.80 -4.76 1.55
C TYR A 83 -5.69 -3.55 0.63
N ALA A 84 -6.35 -3.55 -0.52
CA ALA A 84 -6.42 -2.39 -1.42
C ALA A 84 -6.99 -1.16 -0.70
N ASN A 85 -8.07 -1.32 0.08
CA ASN A 85 -8.64 -0.21 0.86
C ASN A 85 -7.68 0.30 1.95
N ALA A 86 -6.96 -0.62 2.62
CA ALA A 86 -5.96 -0.25 3.61
C ALA A 86 -4.80 0.52 2.97
N LEU A 87 -4.31 0.06 1.81
CA LEU A 87 -3.27 0.73 1.05
C LEU A 87 -3.73 2.08 0.49
N ALA A 88 -4.98 2.20 0.05
CA ALA A 88 -5.60 3.48 -0.33
C ALA A 88 -5.50 4.49 0.82
N THR A 89 -5.89 4.08 2.02
CA THR A 89 -5.83 4.94 3.22
C THR A 89 -4.39 5.36 3.55
N LEU A 90 -3.41 4.48 3.35
CA LEU A 90 -1.99 4.82 3.52
C LEU A 90 -1.51 5.80 2.45
N ALA A 91 -1.96 5.66 1.20
CA ALA A 91 -1.63 6.59 0.12
C ALA A 91 -2.23 7.98 0.36
N ASP A 92 -3.52 8.05 0.73
CA ASP A 92 -4.24 9.29 1.06
C ASP A 92 -3.61 10.02 2.25
N SER A 93 -3.01 9.28 3.18
CA SER A 93 -2.30 9.83 4.33
C SER A 93 -0.81 10.12 4.07
N THR A 94 -0.33 9.93 2.84
CA THR A 94 1.07 10.12 2.40
C THR A 94 2.05 9.15 3.05
N MET A 95 1.57 8.05 3.65
CA MET A 95 2.43 7.03 4.26
C MET A 95 3.16 6.21 3.19
N ILE A 96 2.49 5.97 2.06
CA ILE A 96 3.07 5.35 0.87
C ILE A 96 2.86 6.26 -0.34
N CYS A 97 3.75 6.14 -1.32
CA CYS A 97 3.68 6.89 -2.58
C CYS A 97 3.96 5.97 -3.79
N PRO A 98 3.50 6.36 -4.98
CA PRO A 98 3.93 5.72 -6.22
C PRO A 98 5.46 5.74 -6.35
N ARG A 99 6.02 4.70 -7.00
CA ARG A 99 7.46 4.56 -7.24
C ARG A 99 7.81 4.63 -8.71
#